data_AF-A0A536G402-F1
#
_entry.id   AF-A0A536G402-F1
#
_cell.length_a   1.000
_cell.length_b   1.000
_cell.length_c   1.000
_cell.angle_alpha   90.00
_cell.angle_beta   90.00
_cell.angle_gamma   90.00
#
_symmetry.space_group_name_H-M   'P 1'
#
loop_
_entity.id
_entity.type
_entity.pdbx_description
1 polymer ?
#
loop_
_entity_poly.entity_id
_entity_poly.type
_entity_poly.pdbx_seq_one_letter_code
_entity_poly.pdbx_strand_id
1 'polypeptide(L)'
;MGNLTPRDRAAIGIVTLAIVGGLLAVLFGSYDTGIYLSADSTGQLVVSDVEHPSQADRDGVVPGSLVAELNTMTVIALPEYQYGDADPDHPENPLPVIGTAPAVPTLQAPPGGSWLAVARAGIDSVALISQDALRTGGPDRWQVQRYFFPGTYLFGQSQKAFLPGLLLLIAGVWFLRSPRAAVSLRELAIPLAVAVATPLLVAPLEAIGSMLAISIGGIVTIAAMVPLAEGLADHVDDPDQRRAVRWLIGGLALAATVAVVGSAVGDQRTEVQTLVWALTGAVPLLPGLIAAGPIDLERLRAGSVGPGGLLQATELAVAGATPLMALATKDPPFLWPLGLWLVAIALAGRFTVRPLARLATRATLQRDLVVAATEAERARLAADIHDDALQELTLLVRRLEASGDTEGAEIGRTVADRLRAICGDLRLPILDDLGVGPALDWLVLRIERLAGGEVRLERSDDARHNPDVELAIFRVAQEALANAVKHGRPPIVVRYRSTPSGISLAIDDAGPGIADDAPESAERSGRFGLLNMAQRAEAIGAILDVKRWPAGGTHVALEWRPR
;
A
#
# COMPACT_ATOMS: atom_id res chain seq x y z
N MET A 1 0.03 -17.68 17.82
CA MET A 1 -0.45 -16.29 17.94
C MET A 1 0.78 -15.41 17.90
N GLY A 2 0.99 -14.64 16.83
CA GLY A 2 2.16 -13.76 16.72
C GLY A 2 2.14 -12.67 17.80
N ASN A 3 3.31 -12.27 18.30
CA ASN A 3 3.43 -11.22 19.30
C ASN A 3 2.76 -9.93 18.80
N LEU A 4 1.72 -9.48 19.51
CA LEU A 4 1.05 -8.21 19.23
C LEU A 4 2.01 -7.06 19.53
N THR A 5 2.14 -6.13 18.58
CA THR A 5 2.95 -4.93 18.79
C THR A 5 2.28 -3.98 19.80
N PRO A 6 3.01 -3.01 20.41
CA PRO A 6 2.40 -1.98 21.24
C PRO A 6 1.27 -1.21 20.54
N ARG A 7 1.45 -0.90 19.24
CA ARG A 7 0.44 -0.24 18.40
C ARG A 7 -0.81 -1.10 18.19
N ASP A 8 -0.65 -2.42 17.99
CA ASP A 8 -1.80 -3.33 17.86
C ASP A 8 -2.61 -3.37 19.14
N ARG A 9 -1.94 -3.39 20.30
CA ARG A 9 -2.61 -3.37 21.62
C ARG A 9 -3.37 -2.07 21.84
N ALA A 10 -2.79 -0.93 21.46
CA ALA A 10 -3.47 0.36 21.52
C ALA A 10 -4.71 0.39 20.61
N ALA A 11 -4.58 -0.06 19.36
CA ALA A 11 -5.70 -0.15 18.42
C ALA A 11 -6.82 -1.07 18.92
N ILE A 12 -6.48 -2.22 19.52
CA ILE A 12 -7.46 -3.13 20.13
C ILE A 12 -8.19 -2.46 21.30
N GLY A 13 -7.47 -1.74 22.16
CA GLY A 13 -8.08 -1.00 23.27
C GLY A 13 -9.10 0.03 22.78
N ILE A 14 -8.73 0.80 21.75
CA ILE A 14 -9.59 1.84 21.16
C ILE A 14 -10.83 1.23 20.50
N VAL A 15 -10.66 0.17 19.70
CA VAL A 15 -11.81 -0.45 19.03
C VAL A 15 -12.74 -1.14 20.02
N THR A 16 -12.21 -1.64 21.15
CA THR A 16 -13.05 -2.20 22.22
C THR A 16 -13.93 -1.12 22.82
N LEU A 17 -13.37 0.08 23.09
CA LEU A 17 -14.15 1.23 23.57
C LEU A 17 -15.21 1.65 22.53
N ALA A 18 -14.86 1.67 21.24
CA ALA A 18 -15.79 1.96 20.15
C ALA A 18 -16.95 0.96 20.07
N ILE A 19 -16.66 -0.34 20.14
CA ILE A 19 -17.67 -1.41 20.12
C ILE A 19 -18.59 -1.30 21.34
N VAL A 20 -18.03 -1.11 22.53
CA VAL A 20 -18.83 -1.00 23.77
C VAL A 20 -19.72 0.24 23.73
N GLY A 21 -19.15 1.40 23.39
CA GLY A 21 -19.91 2.65 23.31
C GLY A 21 -21.01 2.60 22.23
N GLY A 22 -20.68 2.11 21.04
CA GLY A 22 -21.64 1.94 19.95
C GLY A 22 -22.73 0.93 20.28
N LEU A 23 -22.39 -0.21 20.89
CA LEU A 23 -23.37 -1.23 21.29
C LEU A 23 -24.30 -0.72 22.39
N LEU A 24 -23.78 -0.03 23.39
CA LEU A 24 -24.60 0.60 24.43
C LEU A 24 -25.55 1.63 23.84
N ALA A 25 -25.10 2.43 22.88
CA ALA A 25 -25.94 3.38 22.16
C ALA A 25 -27.03 2.66 21.33
N VAL A 26 -26.71 1.55 20.65
CA VAL A 26 -27.71 0.75 19.91
C VAL A 26 -28.76 0.12 20.83
N LEU A 27 -28.34 -0.41 21.98
CA LEU A 27 -29.23 -1.15 22.90
C LEU A 27 -30.06 -0.26 23.80
N PHE A 28 -29.51 0.87 24.24
CA PHE A 28 -30.09 1.71 25.30
C PHE A 28 -30.17 3.19 24.92
N GLY A 29 -29.56 3.60 23.81
CA GLY A 29 -29.55 4.99 23.40
C GLY A 29 -30.91 5.45 22.88
N SER A 30 -31.18 6.73 23.09
CA SER A 30 -32.28 7.47 22.50
C SER A 30 -31.75 8.84 22.08
N TYR A 31 -32.35 9.42 21.04
CA TYR A 31 -32.06 10.81 20.69
C TYR A 31 -32.68 11.73 21.75
N ASP A 32 -31.87 12.60 22.36
CA ASP A 32 -32.37 13.59 23.30
C ASP A 32 -32.52 14.96 22.61
N THR A 33 -33.75 15.44 22.54
CA THR A 33 -34.05 16.78 22.00
C THR A 33 -33.70 17.89 22.99
N GLY A 34 -33.55 17.55 24.27
CA GLY A 34 -33.42 18.48 25.39
C GLY A 34 -34.73 19.15 25.80
N ILE A 35 -35.89 18.67 25.31
CA ILE A 35 -37.21 19.19 25.68
C ILE A 35 -37.81 18.31 26.77
N TYR A 36 -38.03 18.87 27.95
CA TYR A 36 -38.79 18.22 29.00
C TYR A 36 -40.23 18.73 28.97
N LEU A 37 -41.17 17.81 28.75
CA LEU A 37 -42.60 18.10 28.75
C LEU A 37 -43.25 17.62 30.06
N SER A 38 -44.15 18.43 30.60
CA SER A 38 -45.04 18.06 31.70
C SER A 38 -46.50 18.30 31.33
N ALA A 39 -47.41 17.57 31.97
CA ALA A 39 -48.84 17.84 31.87
C ALA A 39 -49.26 18.77 33.01
N ASP A 40 -49.93 19.86 32.69
CA ASP A 40 -50.49 20.76 33.69
C ASP A 40 -51.75 20.16 34.35
N SER A 41 -52.34 20.86 35.33
CA SER A 41 -53.56 20.43 36.02
C SER A 41 -54.79 20.25 35.12
N THR A 42 -54.74 20.76 33.89
CA THR A 42 -55.81 20.66 32.89
C THR A 42 -55.54 19.56 31.86
N GLY A 43 -54.39 18.88 31.95
CA GLY A 43 -53.95 17.85 31.01
C GLY A 43 -53.28 18.40 29.74
N GLN A 44 -53.00 19.70 29.68
CA GLN A 44 -52.27 20.32 28.56
C GLN A 44 -50.77 20.05 28.71
N LEU A 45 -50.11 19.75 27.60
CA LEU A 45 -48.66 19.61 27.56
C LEU A 45 -47.99 21.00 27.55
N VAL A 46 -47.06 21.19 28.48
CA VAL A 46 -46.24 22.40 28.61
C VAL A 46 -44.77 22.00 28.55
N VAL A 47 -43.95 22.83 27.90
CA VAL A 47 -42.48 22.74 28.01
C VAL A 47 -42.08 23.12 29.43
N SER A 48 -41.75 22.15 30.26
CA SER A 48 -41.37 22.42 31.66
C SER A 48 -39.95 22.94 31.79
N ASP A 49 -39.04 22.40 30.98
CA ASP A 49 -37.62 22.78 31.00
C ASP A 49 -36.98 22.49 29.63
N VAL A 50 -35.89 23.18 29.35
CA VAL A 50 -35.09 23.00 28.14
C VAL A 50 -33.62 22.88 28.55
N GLU A 51 -33.00 21.74 28.25
CA GLU A 51 -31.61 21.48 28.63
C GLU A 51 -30.67 22.44 27.92
N HIS A 52 -29.72 23.02 28.66
CA HIS A 52 -28.68 23.89 28.13
C HIS A 52 -27.33 23.15 28.15
N PRO A 53 -26.61 23.01 27.01
CA PRO A 53 -26.95 23.42 25.64
C PRO A 53 -27.51 22.24 24.81
N SER A 54 -28.82 22.21 24.56
CA SER A 54 -29.48 21.22 23.68
C SER A 54 -29.80 21.78 22.29
N GLN A 55 -30.29 20.93 21.38
CA GLN A 55 -30.80 21.44 20.09
C GLN A 55 -32.00 22.36 20.31
N ALA A 56 -32.95 21.97 21.15
CA ALA A 56 -34.13 22.78 21.45
C ALA A 56 -33.76 24.16 22.00
N ASP A 57 -32.74 24.24 22.84
CA ASP A 57 -32.20 25.49 23.34
C ASP A 57 -31.65 26.39 22.21
N ARG A 58 -30.83 25.82 21.31
CA ARG A 58 -30.29 26.53 20.15
C ARG A 58 -31.36 26.99 19.18
N ASP A 59 -32.41 26.21 19.01
CA ASP A 59 -33.57 26.55 18.17
C ASP A 59 -34.45 27.62 18.84
N GLY A 60 -34.19 27.98 20.10
CA GLY A 60 -34.87 29.04 20.83
C GLY A 60 -36.19 28.59 21.47
N VAL A 61 -36.31 27.31 21.82
CA VAL A 61 -37.47 26.78 22.55
C VAL A 61 -37.51 27.40 23.94
N VAL A 62 -38.65 28.01 24.29
CA VAL A 62 -38.81 28.73 25.56
C VAL A 62 -39.63 27.88 26.56
N PRO A 63 -39.13 27.64 27.78
CA PRO A 63 -39.90 27.03 28.86
C PRO A 63 -41.22 27.78 29.14
N GLY A 64 -42.27 27.05 29.48
CA GLY A 64 -43.63 27.56 29.72
C GLY A 64 -44.52 27.65 28.47
N SER A 65 -43.97 27.37 27.29
CA SER A 65 -44.74 27.31 26.03
C SER A 65 -45.66 26.08 26.00
N LEU A 66 -46.87 26.24 25.44
CA LEU A 66 -47.85 25.16 25.29
C LEU A 66 -47.61 24.39 24.00
N VAL A 67 -47.80 23.07 24.06
CA VAL A 67 -47.67 22.20 22.89
C VAL A 67 -49.00 22.17 22.14
N ALA A 68 -49.02 22.76 20.95
CA ALA A 68 -50.16 22.76 20.04
C ALA A 68 -50.18 21.51 19.15
N GLU A 69 -49.01 21.06 18.68
CA GLU A 69 -48.83 19.83 17.91
C GLU A 69 -47.61 19.05 18.43
N LEU A 70 -47.68 17.73 18.46
CA LEU A 70 -46.60 16.83 18.85
C LEU A 70 -46.50 15.69 17.84
N ASN A 71 -45.35 15.50 17.21
CA ASN A 71 -45.11 14.45 16.21
C ASN A 71 -46.20 14.43 15.12
N THR A 72 -46.58 15.60 14.59
CA THR A 72 -47.68 15.82 13.63
C THR A 72 -49.10 15.59 14.15
N MET A 73 -49.26 15.18 15.42
CA MET A 73 -50.56 15.04 16.07
C MET A 73 -50.99 16.35 16.69
N THR A 74 -52.22 16.78 16.41
CA THR A 74 -52.80 17.98 17.03
C THR A 74 -53.13 17.71 18.49
N VAL A 75 -52.45 18.42 19.40
CA VAL A 75 -52.71 18.39 20.85
C VAL A 75 -53.78 19.41 21.19
N ILE A 76 -53.65 20.64 20.70
CA ILE A 76 -54.63 21.71 20.86
C ILE A 76 -55.20 22.06 19.48
N ALA A 77 -56.47 21.76 19.26
CA ALA A 77 -57.17 22.20 18.06
C ALA A 77 -57.49 23.69 18.20
N LEU A 78 -56.78 24.50 17.43
CA LEU A 78 -57.01 25.94 17.35
C LEU A 78 -58.19 26.24 16.41
N PRO A 79 -59.09 27.18 16.77
CA PRO A 79 -60.15 27.67 15.88
C PRO A 79 -59.64 28.11 14.51
N GLU A 80 -60.06 27.42 13.45
CA GLU A 80 -59.81 27.82 12.07
C GLU A 80 -61.05 28.43 11.43
N TYR A 81 -60.88 29.41 10.54
CA TYR A 81 -62.01 30.01 9.82
C TYR A 81 -62.67 28.99 8.89
N GLN A 82 -63.97 28.82 9.05
CA GLN A 82 -64.81 28.12 8.10
C GLN A 82 -65.31 29.11 7.06
N TYR A 83 -65.01 28.81 5.81
CA TYR A 83 -65.42 29.61 4.67
C TYR A 83 -66.68 29.04 4.05
N GLY A 84 -67.60 29.91 3.68
CA GLY A 84 -68.80 29.57 2.94
C GLY A 84 -68.55 29.35 1.46
N ASP A 85 -69.62 29.00 0.74
CA ASP A 85 -69.59 28.90 -0.70
C ASP A 85 -69.28 30.26 -1.34
N ALA A 86 -68.60 30.21 -2.50
CA ALA A 86 -68.34 31.41 -3.28
C ALA A 86 -69.64 32.05 -3.73
N ASP A 87 -69.72 33.38 -3.68
CA ASP A 87 -70.84 34.12 -4.22
C ASP A 87 -70.89 33.89 -5.75
N PRO A 88 -71.95 33.25 -6.29
CA PRO A 88 -72.03 32.91 -7.70
C PRO A 88 -72.12 34.15 -8.61
N ASP A 89 -72.55 35.30 -8.08
CA ASP A 89 -72.63 36.56 -8.84
C ASP A 89 -71.31 37.35 -8.82
N HIS A 90 -70.43 37.10 -7.83
CA HIS A 90 -69.12 37.76 -7.68
C HIS A 90 -68.04 36.75 -7.21
N PRO A 91 -67.63 35.82 -8.07
CA PRO A 91 -66.70 34.74 -7.72
C PRO A 91 -65.28 35.23 -7.37
N GLU A 92 -64.94 36.47 -7.69
CA GLU A 92 -63.68 37.13 -7.33
C GLU A 92 -63.60 37.56 -5.86
N ASN A 93 -64.72 37.61 -5.14
CA ASN A 93 -64.72 38.00 -3.74
C ASN A 93 -64.12 36.91 -2.83
N PRO A 94 -63.40 37.30 -1.76
CA PRO A 94 -62.97 36.34 -0.75
C PRO A 94 -64.18 35.61 -0.17
N LEU A 95 -64.03 34.30 0.06
CA LEU A 95 -65.11 33.49 0.62
C LEU A 95 -65.55 34.08 1.98
N PRO A 96 -66.86 34.18 2.24
CA PRO A 96 -67.36 34.72 3.50
C PRO A 96 -67.02 33.77 4.65
N VAL A 97 -66.52 34.30 5.76
CA VAL A 97 -66.27 33.52 6.98
C VAL A 97 -67.62 33.23 7.67
N ILE A 98 -68.02 31.97 7.75
CA ILE A 98 -69.27 31.51 8.38
C ILE A 98 -69.09 31.30 9.89
N GLY A 99 -67.86 31.05 10.34
CA GLY A 99 -67.53 30.86 11.75
C GLY A 99 -66.13 30.29 11.92
N THR A 100 -65.88 29.72 13.10
CA THR A 100 -64.63 29.00 13.39
C THR A 100 -64.91 27.62 13.95
N ALA A 101 -64.07 26.64 13.62
CA ALA A 101 -64.14 25.29 14.17
C ALA A 101 -62.76 24.78 14.61
N PRO A 102 -62.61 24.32 15.87
CA PRO A 102 -63.56 24.46 16.98
C PRO A 102 -63.81 25.95 17.33
N ALA A 103 -64.86 26.26 18.11
CA ALA A 103 -65.15 27.66 18.46
C ALA A 103 -64.18 28.25 19.50
N VAL A 104 -63.58 27.39 20.33
CA VAL A 104 -62.60 27.71 21.37
C VAL A 104 -61.45 26.71 21.25
N PRO A 105 -60.20 27.09 21.57
CA PRO A 105 -59.10 26.14 21.64
C PRO A 105 -59.47 24.91 22.46
N THR A 106 -59.44 23.73 21.83
CA THR A 106 -59.93 22.49 22.44
C THR A 106 -58.83 21.46 22.49
N LEU A 107 -58.57 20.92 23.69
CA LEU A 107 -57.59 19.84 23.88
C LEU A 107 -58.11 18.54 23.25
N GLN A 108 -57.30 17.94 22.39
CA GLN A 108 -57.60 16.68 21.75
C GLN A 108 -57.23 15.50 22.65
N ALA A 109 -57.93 14.38 22.49
CA ALA A 109 -57.63 13.16 23.23
C ALA A 109 -56.35 12.50 22.69
N PRO A 110 -55.39 12.12 23.56
CA PRO A 110 -54.18 11.44 23.12
C PRO A 110 -54.46 10.02 22.61
N PRO A 111 -53.77 9.57 21.54
CA PRO A 111 -53.78 8.17 21.17
C PRO A 111 -53.14 7.33 22.30
N GLY A 112 -53.90 6.36 22.82
CA GLY A 112 -53.43 5.51 23.93
C GLY A 112 -53.59 6.12 25.33
N GLY A 113 -54.27 7.27 25.47
CA GLY A 113 -54.76 7.76 26.76
C GLY A 113 -53.88 8.76 27.52
N SER A 114 -52.62 9.00 27.12
CA SER A 114 -51.78 10.05 27.72
C SER A 114 -50.83 10.70 26.73
N TRP A 115 -50.91 12.02 26.61
CA TRP A 115 -49.98 12.82 25.81
C TRP A 115 -48.54 12.73 26.35
N LEU A 116 -48.36 12.55 27.66
CA LEU A 116 -47.05 12.36 28.27
C LEU A 116 -46.43 11.01 27.85
N ALA A 117 -47.24 9.98 27.64
CA ALA A 117 -46.75 8.69 27.11
C ALA A 117 -46.29 8.82 25.66
N VAL A 118 -47.02 9.61 24.84
CA VAL A 118 -46.63 9.93 23.45
C VAL A 118 -45.32 10.73 23.44
N ALA A 119 -45.19 11.74 24.30
CA ALA A 119 -43.96 12.53 24.42
C ALA A 119 -42.74 11.67 24.85
N ARG A 120 -42.94 10.72 25.77
CA ARG A 120 -41.88 9.79 26.20
C ARG A 120 -41.44 8.80 25.13
N ALA A 121 -42.26 8.56 24.10
CA ALA A 121 -41.86 7.71 22.97
C ALA A 121 -40.85 8.40 22.03
N GLY A 122 -40.69 9.72 22.15
CA GLY A 122 -39.78 10.54 21.34
C GLY A 122 -40.48 11.81 20.83
N ILE A 123 -39.69 12.85 20.58
CA ILE A 123 -40.17 14.13 20.04
C ILE A 123 -39.46 14.35 18.71
N ASP A 124 -40.14 14.08 17.61
CA ASP A 124 -39.67 14.31 16.24
C ASP A 124 -40.04 15.71 15.75
N SER A 125 -41.16 16.23 16.23
CA SER A 125 -41.58 17.61 15.96
C SER A 125 -42.45 18.13 17.08
N VAL A 126 -42.33 19.42 17.36
CA VAL A 126 -43.19 20.10 18.32
C VAL A 126 -43.61 21.45 17.76
N ALA A 127 -44.88 21.77 17.89
CA ALA A 127 -45.42 23.07 17.54
C ALA A 127 -45.82 23.78 18.84
N LEU A 128 -45.20 24.92 19.11
CA LEU A 128 -45.32 25.64 20.37
C LEU A 128 -46.11 26.94 20.18
N ILE A 129 -46.95 27.24 21.16
CA ILE A 129 -47.67 28.51 21.27
C ILE A 129 -47.49 29.07 22.67
N SER A 130 -47.31 30.39 22.79
CA SER A 130 -47.22 31.01 24.11
C SER A 130 -48.59 31.02 24.82
N GLN A 131 -48.58 30.94 26.15
CA GLN A 131 -49.82 30.96 26.94
C GLN A 131 -50.61 32.26 26.72
N ASP A 132 -49.92 33.39 26.63
CA ASP A 132 -50.53 34.70 26.39
C ASP A 132 -51.17 34.76 24.99
N ALA A 133 -50.50 34.23 23.97
CA ALA A 133 -51.07 34.16 22.62
C ALA A 133 -52.31 33.27 22.57
N LEU A 134 -52.32 32.13 23.28
CA LEU A 134 -53.50 31.26 23.31
C LEU A 134 -54.70 31.94 23.99
N ARG A 135 -54.47 32.73 25.06
CA ARG A 135 -55.53 33.40 25.84
C ARG A 135 -56.07 34.67 25.18
N THR A 136 -55.21 35.46 24.56
CA THR A 136 -55.54 36.80 24.06
C THR A 136 -55.61 36.89 22.53
N GLY A 137 -55.15 35.85 21.84
CA GLY A 137 -55.17 35.74 20.39
C GLY A 137 -56.50 35.25 19.83
N GLY A 138 -56.56 35.23 18.51
CA GLY A 138 -57.62 34.62 17.71
C GLY A 138 -57.01 33.97 16.47
N PRO A 139 -57.82 33.48 15.52
CA PRO A 139 -57.35 32.74 14.36
C PRO A 139 -56.24 33.46 13.57
N ASP A 140 -56.30 34.80 13.46
CA ASP A 140 -55.30 35.62 12.76
C ASP A 140 -54.04 35.97 13.57
N ARG A 141 -54.05 35.70 14.89
CA ARG A 141 -52.98 36.11 15.82
C ARG A 141 -52.25 34.95 16.48
N TRP A 142 -52.77 33.73 16.37
CA TRP A 142 -52.05 32.55 16.86
C TRP A 142 -50.86 32.26 15.96
N GLN A 143 -49.68 32.66 16.42
CA GLN A 143 -48.42 32.26 15.81
C GLN A 143 -47.92 31.00 16.50
N VAL A 144 -48.02 29.87 15.80
CA VAL A 144 -47.48 28.59 16.25
C VAL A 144 -46.08 28.43 15.67
N GLN A 145 -45.07 28.31 16.53
CA GLN A 145 -43.69 28.03 16.11
C GLN A 145 -43.48 26.53 16.01
N ARG A 146 -43.18 26.03 14.80
CA ARG A 146 -42.92 24.61 14.55
C ARG A 146 -41.43 24.32 14.55
N TYR A 147 -41.04 23.35 15.36
CA TYR A 147 -39.69 22.81 15.45
C TYR A 147 -39.67 21.38 14.96
N PHE A 148 -38.63 21.03 14.23
CA PHE A 148 -38.43 19.69 13.68
C PHE A 148 -37.09 19.13 14.15
N PHE A 149 -37.14 17.97 14.79
CA PHE A 149 -36.01 17.25 15.35
C PHE A 149 -35.83 15.94 14.60
N PRO A 150 -35.13 15.95 13.44
CA PRO A 150 -34.88 14.73 12.67
C PRO A 150 -34.01 13.70 13.41
N GLY A 151 -33.49 14.05 14.59
CA GLY A 151 -32.52 13.27 15.35
C GLY A 151 -32.95 11.84 15.65
N THR A 152 -34.23 11.57 15.95
CA THR A 152 -34.72 10.21 16.20
C THR A 152 -34.60 9.34 14.94
N TYR A 153 -34.94 9.90 13.78
CA TYR A 153 -34.78 9.23 12.50
C TYR A 153 -33.30 9.03 12.15
N LEU A 154 -32.47 10.07 12.33
CA LEU A 154 -31.03 10.02 12.08
C LEU A 154 -30.33 9.00 12.99
N PHE A 155 -30.74 8.91 14.26
CA PHE A 155 -30.28 7.92 15.22
C PHE A 155 -30.66 6.50 14.79
N GLY A 156 -31.92 6.27 14.40
CA GLY A 156 -32.33 4.97 13.86
C GLY A 156 -31.58 4.57 12.58
N GLN A 157 -31.17 5.54 11.76
CA GLN A 157 -30.33 5.29 10.59
C GLN A 157 -28.86 5.00 10.96
N SER A 158 -28.29 5.72 11.94
CA SER A 158 -26.89 5.54 12.36
C SER A 158 -26.65 4.17 13.00
N GLN A 159 -27.66 3.63 13.70
CA GLN A 159 -27.64 2.25 14.22
C GLN A 159 -27.35 1.20 13.12
N LYS A 160 -27.77 1.45 11.87
CA LYS A 160 -27.54 0.55 10.74
C LYS A 160 -26.07 0.51 10.30
N ALA A 161 -25.26 1.51 10.65
CA ALA A 161 -23.83 1.54 10.33
C ALA A 161 -23.00 0.59 11.22
N PHE A 162 -23.51 0.24 12.41
CA PHE A 162 -22.78 -0.55 13.40
C PHE A 162 -22.38 -1.94 12.89
N LEU A 163 -23.34 -2.68 12.33
CA LEU A 163 -23.10 -4.04 11.83
C LEU A 163 -22.11 -4.07 10.64
N PRO A 164 -22.24 -3.22 9.62
CA PRO A 164 -21.21 -3.02 8.59
C PRO A 164 -19.83 -2.67 9.17
N GLY A 165 -19.75 -1.81 10.19
CA GLY A 165 -18.49 -1.50 10.88
C GLY A 165 -17.84 -2.74 11.50
N LEU A 166 -18.63 -3.57 12.20
CA LEU A 166 -18.15 -4.82 12.79
C LEU A 166 -17.67 -5.83 11.72
N LEU A 167 -18.42 -5.95 10.62
CA LEU A 167 -18.05 -6.80 9.51
C LEU A 167 -16.76 -6.32 8.84
N LEU A 168 -16.61 -5.02 8.61
CA LEU A 168 -15.39 -4.42 8.06
C LEU A 168 -14.18 -4.64 8.98
N LEU A 169 -14.35 -4.56 10.29
CA LEU A 169 -13.30 -4.86 11.25
C LEU A 169 -12.84 -6.33 11.12
N ILE A 170 -13.78 -7.28 11.20
CA ILE A 170 -13.46 -8.72 11.18
C ILE A 170 -12.90 -9.13 9.80
N ALA A 171 -13.62 -8.79 8.72
CA ALA A 171 -13.23 -9.13 7.37
C ALA A 171 -11.94 -8.41 6.94
N GLY A 172 -11.76 -7.15 7.36
CA GLY A 172 -10.56 -6.36 7.11
C GLY A 172 -9.33 -6.99 7.76
N VAL A 173 -9.37 -7.31 9.06
CA VAL A 173 -8.26 -7.98 9.74
C VAL A 173 -7.97 -9.36 9.12
N TRP A 174 -9.02 -10.14 8.83
CA TRP A 174 -8.86 -11.46 8.21
C TRP A 174 -8.21 -11.38 6.82
N PHE A 175 -8.69 -10.46 5.97
CA PHE A 175 -8.17 -10.27 4.62
C PHE A 175 -6.73 -9.75 4.64
N LEU A 176 -6.45 -8.72 5.44
CA LEU A 176 -5.13 -8.09 5.53
C LEU A 176 -4.08 -9.00 6.13
N ARG A 177 -4.44 -9.98 6.97
CA ARG A 177 -3.53 -11.02 7.46
C ARG A 177 -3.35 -12.19 6.50
N SER A 178 -4.19 -12.29 5.46
CA SER A 178 -4.11 -13.40 4.53
C SER A 178 -2.82 -13.35 3.68
N PRO A 179 -2.37 -14.50 3.14
CA PRO A 179 -1.25 -14.55 2.21
C PRO A 179 -1.45 -13.74 0.92
N ARG A 180 -2.67 -13.24 0.68
CA ARG A 180 -3.04 -12.47 -0.52
C ARG A 180 -2.78 -10.98 -0.36
N ALA A 181 -2.73 -10.49 0.88
CA ALA A 181 -2.43 -9.10 1.19
C ALA A 181 -0.92 -8.82 1.05
N ALA A 182 -0.60 -7.58 0.71
CA ALA A 182 0.78 -7.12 0.61
C ALA A 182 1.49 -7.18 1.97
N VAL A 183 2.81 -7.40 1.95
CA VAL A 183 3.61 -7.54 3.19
C VAL A 183 3.58 -6.24 4.01
N SER A 184 3.72 -5.10 3.34
CA SER A 184 3.55 -3.74 3.89
C SER A 184 2.23 -3.58 4.67
N LEU A 185 1.12 -4.05 4.10
CA LEU A 185 -0.20 -3.94 4.70
C LEU A 185 -0.48 -4.97 5.81
N ARG A 186 0.19 -6.13 5.79
CA ARG A 186 0.03 -7.15 6.84
C ARG A 186 0.47 -6.64 8.21
N GLU A 187 1.53 -5.84 8.24
CA GLU A 187 2.03 -5.21 9.46
C GLU A 187 1.08 -4.15 10.03
N LEU A 188 0.20 -3.61 9.17
CA LEU A 188 -0.81 -2.61 9.49
C LEU A 188 -2.23 -3.21 9.59
N ALA A 189 -2.36 -4.53 9.58
CA ALA A 189 -3.66 -5.20 9.44
C ALA A 189 -4.68 -4.82 10.54
N ILE A 190 -4.24 -4.76 11.81
CA ILE A 190 -5.10 -4.35 12.92
C ILE A 190 -5.34 -2.83 12.88
N PRO A 191 -4.31 -1.96 12.90
CA PRO A 191 -4.52 -0.52 12.91
C PRO A 191 -5.39 -0.01 11.74
N LEU A 192 -5.18 -0.54 10.53
CA LEU A 192 -5.96 -0.14 9.35
C LEU A 192 -7.42 -0.53 9.48
N ALA A 193 -7.71 -1.78 9.86
CA ALA A 193 -9.08 -2.24 10.05
C ALA A 193 -9.80 -1.47 11.16
N VAL A 194 -9.09 -1.15 12.26
CA VAL A 194 -9.62 -0.35 13.36
C VAL A 194 -9.93 1.08 12.90
N ALA A 195 -9.00 1.75 12.22
CA ALA A 195 -9.20 3.11 11.72
C ALA A 195 -10.38 3.21 10.75
N VAL A 196 -10.59 2.21 9.89
CA VAL A 196 -11.69 2.18 8.92
C VAL A 196 -13.04 1.84 9.58
N ALA A 197 -13.06 0.92 10.54
CA ALA A 197 -14.30 0.48 11.19
C ALA A 197 -14.82 1.45 12.26
N THR A 198 -13.93 2.13 12.98
CA THR A 198 -14.30 2.94 14.16
C THR A 198 -15.34 4.03 13.86
N PRO A 199 -15.24 4.82 12.77
CA PRO A 199 -16.25 5.83 12.45
C PRO A 199 -17.68 5.25 12.37
N LEU A 200 -17.81 4.03 11.83
CA LEU A 200 -19.10 3.34 11.68
C LEU A 200 -19.59 2.72 13.00
N LEU A 201 -18.67 2.23 13.82
CA LEU A 201 -18.98 1.64 15.13
C LEU A 201 -19.45 2.70 16.13
N VAL A 202 -18.93 3.92 16.02
CA VAL A 202 -19.21 5.03 16.93
C VAL A 202 -20.37 5.91 16.46
N ALA A 203 -20.77 5.83 15.19
CA ALA A 203 -21.91 6.60 14.64
C ALA A 203 -23.20 6.54 15.50
N PRO A 204 -23.62 5.40 16.07
CA PRO A 204 -24.79 5.36 16.97
C PRO A 204 -24.60 6.19 18.25
N LEU A 205 -23.38 6.23 18.79
CA LEU A 205 -23.04 7.00 19.97
C LEU A 205 -23.09 8.51 19.69
N GLU A 206 -22.45 8.96 18.60
CA GLU A 206 -22.49 10.37 18.19
C GLU A 206 -23.93 10.84 17.91
N ALA A 207 -24.76 9.95 17.35
CA ALA A 207 -26.14 10.24 17.02
C ALA A 207 -27.08 10.37 18.23
N ILE A 208 -26.63 10.09 19.47
CA ILE A 208 -27.42 10.43 20.68
C ILE A 208 -27.65 11.94 20.77
N GLY A 209 -26.73 12.74 20.21
CA GLY A 209 -26.88 14.20 20.12
C GLY A 209 -26.41 14.98 21.34
N SER A 210 -26.13 14.31 22.47
CA SER A 210 -25.59 14.99 23.67
C SER A 210 -24.13 15.39 23.48
N MET A 211 -23.73 16.51 24.09
CA MET A 211 -22.36 17.04 24.01
C MET A 211 -21.31 15.99 24.38
N LEU A 212 -21.57 15.21 25.44
CA LEU A 212 -20.67 14.15 25.90
C LEU A 212 -20.57 13.01 24.89
N ALA A 213 -21.69 12.56 24.33
CA ALA A 213 -21.69 11.45 23.39
C ALA A 213 -20.98 11.80 22.07
N ILE A 214 -21.22 13.01 21.55
CA ILE A 214 -20.51 13.55 20.36
C ILE A 214 -19.01 13.67 20.65
N SER A 215 -18.63 14.23 21.81
CA SER A 215 -17.22 14.41 22.16
C SER A 215 -16.49 13.09 22.33
N ILE A 216 -17.08 12.14 23.08
CA ILE A 216 -16.50 10.82 23.29
C ILE A 216 -16.36 10.11 21.93
N GLY A 217 -17.39 10.14 21.10
CA GLY A 217 -17.37 9.49 19.80
C GLY A 217 -16.30 10.05 18.87
N GLY A 218 -16.23 11.37 18.74
CA GLY A 218 -15.23 12.02 17.90
C GLY A 218 -13.80 11.77 18.39
N ILE A 219 -13.56 11.82 19.71
CA ILE A 219 -12.25 11.52 20.30
C ILE A 219 -11.83 10.07 20.04
N VAL A 220 -12.75 9.11 20.20
CA VAL A 220 -12.48 7.69 19.91
C VAL A 220 -12.15 7.49 18.42
N THR A 221 -12.86 8.18 17.53
CA THR A 221 -12.59 8.17 16.09
C THR A 221 -11.20 8.70 15.76
N ILE A 222 -10.79 9.84 16.36
CA ILE A 222 -9.44 10.39 16.17
C ILE A 222 -8.39 9.44 16.74
N ALA A 223 -8.61 8.92 17.95
CA ALA A 223 -7.68 7.99 18.60
C ALA A 223 -7.43 6.74 17.74
N ALA A 224 -8.46 6.22 17.05
CA ALA A 224 -8.34 5.07 16.17
C ALA A 224 -7.43 5.31 14.96
N MET A 225 -7.26 6.57 14.53
CA MET A 225 -6.38 6.93 13.42
C MET A 225 -4.90 6.90 13.81
N VAL A 226 -4.57 7.15 15.08
CA VAL A 226 -3.18 7.33 15.54
C VAL A 226 -2.33 6.06 15.40
N PRO A 227 -2.76 4.85 15.82
CA PRO A 227 -1.97 3.64 15.63
C PRO A 227 -1.67 3.32 14.16
N LEU A 228 -2.60 3.66 13.25
CA LEU A 228 -2.39 3.51 11.82
C LEU A 228 -1.36 4.52 11.32
N ALA A 229 -1.50 5.79 11.70
CA ALA A 229 -0.59 6.87 11.33
C ALA A 229 0.84 6.59 11.79
N GLU A 230 1.03 6.11 13.02
CA GLU A 230 2.34 5.69 13.54
C GLU A 230 2.93 4.51 12.76
N GLY A 231 2.10 3.52 12.43
CA GLY A 231 2.54 2.39 11.61
C GLY A 231 2.93 2.81 10.18
N LEU A 232 2.27 3.82 9.60
CA LEU A 232 2.66 4.41 8.33
C LEU A 232 3.97 5.19 8.47
N ALA A 233 4.15 5.96 9.55
CA ALA A 233 5.38 6.71 9.82
C ALA A 233 6.61 5.79 9.96
N ASP A 234 6.45 4.55 10.45
CA ASP A 234 7.54 3.58 10.54
C ASP A 234 8.18 3.24 9.18
N HIS A 235 7.49 3.51 8.07
CA HIS A 235 7.95 3.30 6.70
C HIS A 235 8.72 4.50 6.11
N VAL A 236 8.90 5.59 6.87
CA VAL A 236 9.73 6.73 6.46
C VAL A 236 11.20 6.42 6.76
N ASP A 237 12.04 6.32 5.72
CA ASP A 237 13.44 5.90 5.84
C ASP A 237 14.29 6.83 6.73
N ASP A 238 14.16 8.14 6.54
CA ASP A 238 14.93 9.15 7.27
C ASP A 238 14.42 9.28 8.72
N PRO A 239 15.29 9.05 9.74
CA PRO A 239 14.89 9.08 11.15
C PRO A 239 14.47 10.48 11.64
N ASP A 240 15.03 11.56 11.08
CA ASP A 240 14.67 12.93 11.46
C ASP A 240 13.32 13.31 10.85
N GLN A 241 13.10 12.95 9.57
CA GLN A 241 11.78 13.09 8.95
C GLN A 241 10.72 12.24 9.67
N ARG A 242 11.05 11.00 10.03
CA ARG A 242 10.15 10.12 10.80
C ARG A 242 9.74 10.76 12.12
N ARG A 243 10.70 11.37 12.84
CA ARG A 243 10.41 12.09 14.09
C ARG A 243 9.50 13.30 13.84
N ALA A 244 9.74 14.07 12.77
CA ALA A 244 8.88 15.19 12.39
C ALA A 244 7.46 14.73 12.03
N VAL A 245 7.32 13.62 11.31
CA VAL A 245 6.01 13.01 10.99
C VAL A 245 5.26 12.62 12.26
N ARG A 246 5.92 12.02 13.26
CA ARG A 246 5.29 11.72 14.55
C ARG A 246 4.79 12.95 15.30
N TRP A 247 5.58 14.04 15.28
CA TRP A 247 5.12 15.33 15.82
C TRP A 247 3.92 15.89 15.07
N LEU A 248 3.90 15.76 13.73
CA LEU A 248 2.77 16.14 12.90
C LEU A 248 1.51 15.33 13.25
N ILE A 249 1.63 14.00 13.43
CA ILE A 249 0.53 13.12 13.84
C ILE A 249 -0.07 13.60 15.17
N GLY A 250 0.77 13.84 16.18
CA GLY A 250 0.34 14.34 17.48
C GLY A 250 -0.34 15.71 17.39
N GLY A 251 0.22 16.63 16.59
CA GLY A 251 -0.35 17.96 16.37
C GLY A 251 -1.71 17.93 15.68
N LEU A 252 -1.87 17.10 14.65
CA LEU A 252 -3.14 16.92 13.94
C LEU A 252 -4.20 16.26 14.82
N ALA A 253 -3.84 15.24 15.58
CA ALA A 253 -4.76 14.57 16.50
C ALA A 253 -5.24 15.53 17.61
N LEU A 254 -4.34 16.36 18.15
CA LEU A 254 -4.68 17.39 19.12
C LEU A 254 -5.61 18.46 18.51
N ALA A 255 -5.29 18.97 17.33
CA ALA A 255 -6.11 19.95 16.63
C ALA A 255 -7.51 19.40 16.31
N ALA A 256 -7.59 18.16 15.83
CA ALA A 256 -8.87 17.48 15.59
C ALA A 256 -9.68 17.33 16.88
N THR A 257 -9.04 16.97 17.99
CA THR A 257 -9.69 16.82 19.30
C THR A 257 -10.27 18.15 19.80
N VAL A 258 -9.50 19.23 19.70
CA VAL A 258 -9.96 20.58 20.05
C VAL A 258 -11.15 20.99 19.17
N ALA A 259 -11.09 20.71 17.86
CA ALA A 259 -12.17 21.00 16.93
C ALA A 259 -13.45 20.19 17.25
N VAL A 260 -13.32 18.91 17.59
CA VAL A 260 -14.46 18.05 18.01
C VAL A 260 -15.13 18.61 19.25
N VAL A 261 -14.35 18.89 20.31
CA VAL A 261 -14.90 19.42 21.57
C VAL A 261 -15.52 20.80 21.34
N GLY A 262 -14.86 21.66 20.56
CA GLY A 262 -15.41 22.97 20.19
C GLY A 262 -16.72 22.85 19.41
N SER A 263 -16.83 21.89 18.49
CA SER A 263 -18.06 21.65 17.72
C SER A 263 -19.21 21.08 18.57
N ALA A 264 -18.89 20.39 19.67
CA ALA A 264 -19.89 19.86 20.58
C ALA A 264 -20.45 20.93 21.54
N VAL A 265 -19.66 21.95 21.86
CA VAL A 265 -20.05 23.07 22.74
C VAL A 265 -20.69 24.22 21.95
N GLY A 266 -20.29 24.43 20.70
CA GLY A 266 -20.71 25.55 19.86
C GLY A 266 -21.86 25.24 18.89
N ASP A 267 -22.14 26.21 18.03
CA ASP A 267 -23.08 26.09 16.92
C ASP A 267 -22.58 25.01 15.92
N GLN A 268 -23.40 24.02 15.57
CA GLN A 268 -23.07 22.94 14.64
C GLN A 268 -23.06 23.41 13.18
N ARG A 269 -22.28 24.47 12.91
CA ARG A 269 -22.11 24.97 11.55
C ARG A 269 -21.39 23.94 10.71
N THR A 270 -21.87 23.78 9.48
CA THR A 270 -21.30 22.88 8.47
C THR A 270 -19.80 23.10 8.27
N GLU A 271 -19.32 24.33 8.40
CA GLU A 271 -17.89 24.69 8.30
C GLU A 271 -17.03 24.01 9.38
N VAL A 272 -17.51 23.97 10.63
CA VAL A 272 -16.77 23.37 11.76
C VAL A 272 -16.73 21.85 11.60
N GLN A 273 -17.83 21.24 11.19
CA GLN A 273 -17.87 19.80 10.92
C GLN A 273 -16.93 19.40 9.76
N THR A 274 -16.86 20.24 8.72
CA THR A 274 -15.93 20.04 7.60
C THR A 274 -14.47 20.11 8.07
N LEU A 275 -14.14 21.05 8.97
CA LEU A 275 -12.81 21.15 9.56
C LEU A 275 -12.46 19.92 10.41
N VAL A 276 -13.38 19.46 11.26
CA VAL A 276 -13.20 18.24 12.07
C VAL A 276 -12.93 17.03 11.16
N TRP A 277 -13.72 16.86 10.10
CA TRP A 277 -13.55 15.78 9.13
C TRP A 277 -12.17 15.85 8.45
N ALA A 278 -11.76 17.03 7.98
CA ALA A 278 -10.48 17.23 7.31
C ALA A 278 -9.29 16.95 8.23
N LEU A 279 -9.32 17.45 9.47
CA LEU A 279 -8.25 17.23 10.45
C LEU A 279 -8.15 15.75 10.84
N THR A 280 -9.27 15.10 11.10
CA THR A 280 -9.30 13.67 11.48
C THR A 280 -8.77 12.80 10.34
N GLY A 281 -9.21 13.08 9.11
CA GLY A 281 -8.74 12.37 7.92
C GLY A 281 -7.28 12.63 7.55
N ALA A 282 -6.74 13.80 7.91
CA ALA A 282 -5.33 14.13 7.69
C ALA A 282 -4.38 13.30 8.57
N VAL A 283 -4.83 12.86 9.76
CA VAL A 283 -4.02 12.07 10.71
C VAL A 283 -3.39 10.83 10.06
N PRO A 284 -4.12 9.95 9.35
CA PRO A 284 -3.52 8.82 8.64
C PRO A 284 -3.09 9.15 7.21
N LEU A 285 -3.73 10.13 6.55
CA LEU A 285 -3.47 10.44 5.13
C LEU A 285 -2.08 11.04 4.91
N LEU A 286 -1.70 12.04 5.70
CA LEU A 286 -0.42 12.74 5.51
C LEU A 286 0.79 11.82 5.75
N PRO A 287 0.85 11.04 6.86
CA PRO A 287 1.90 10.04 7.03
C PRO A 287 1.90 9.00 5.92
N GLY A 288 0.74 8.55 5.43
CA GLY A 288 0.66 7.61 4.31
C GLY A 288 1.24 8.15 3.01
N LEU A 289 0.97 9.42 2.68
CA LEU A 289 1.55 10.10 1.52
C LEU A 289 3.05 10.36 1.68
N ILE A 290 3.51 10.74 2.88
CA ILE A 290 4.92 10.97 3.17
C ILE A 290 5.70 9.65 3.12
N ALA A 291 5.16 8.58 3.69
CA ALA A 291 5.73 7.24 3.67
C ALA A 291 5.76 6.63 2.26
N ALA A 292 4.83 7.02 1.38
CA ALA A 292 4.89 6.67 -0.03
C ALA A 292 6.07 7.34 -0.77
N GLY A 293 6.59 8.45 -0.21
CA GLY A 293 7.69 9.24 -0.78
C GLY A 293 7.30 10.01 -2.05
N PRO A 294 8.15 10.94 -2.51
CA PRO A 294 7.96 11.58 -3.81
C PRO A 294 8.06 10.52 -4.92
N ILE A 295 7.14 10.57 -5.88
CA ILE A 295 7.25 9.80 -7.13
C ILE A 295 8.43 10.39 -7.90
N ASP A 296 9.62 9.85 -7.65
CA ASP A 296 10.85 10.26 -8.33
C ASP A 296 10.85 9.69 -9.76
N LEU A 297 10.24 10.45 -10.67
CA LEU A 297 10.13 10.12 -12.09
C LEU A 297 11.51 9.92 -12.75
N GLU A 298 12.57 10.54 -12.22
CA GLU A 298 13.93 10.37 -12.73
C GLU A 298 14.52 9.03 -12.28
N ARG A 299 14.34 8.64 -11.01
CA ARG A 299 14.72 7.29 -10.54
C ARG A 299 13.92 6.17 -11.22
N LEU A 300 12.65 6.43 -11.55
CA LEU A 300 11.81 5.52 -12.34
C LEU A 300 12.30 5.37 -13.77
N ARG A 301 12.74 6.48 -14.41
CA ARG A 301 13.37 6.45 -15.74
C ARG A 301 14.75 5.79 -15.71
N ALA A 302 15.51 5.99 -14.64
CA ALA A 302 16.82 5.38 -14.41
C ALA A 302 16.75 3.90 -14.02
N GLY A 303 15.55 3.36 -13.72
CA GLY A 303 15.36 1.96 -13.33
C GLY A 303 15.89 1.60 -11.94
N SER A 304 16.21 2.59 -11.10
CA SER A 304 16.80 2.39 -9.77
C SER A 304 15.77 2.08 -8.68
N VAL A 305 14.49 2.41 -8.90
CA VAL A 305 13.39 1.95 -8.05
C VAL A 305 12.81 0.69 -8.66
N GLY A 306 13.11 -0.46 -8.05
CA GLY A 306 12.54 -1.73 -8.45
C GLY A 306 11.00 -1.70 -8.37
N PRO A 307 10.28 -2.48 -9.20
CA PRO A 307 8.82 -2.49 -9.24
C PRO A 307 8.11 -2.78 -7.90
N GLY A 308 8.82 -3.37 -6.93
CA GLY A 308 8.32 -3.54 -5.57
C GLY A 308 8.15 -2.22 -4.81
N GLY A 309 9.03 -1.24 -5.03
CA GLY A 309 9.01 0.05 -4.32
C GLY A 309 7.80 0.91 -4.71
N LEU A 310 7.47 0.98 -6.00
CA LEU A 310 6.26 1.68 -6.48
C LEU A 310 4.96 1.07 -5.94
N LEU A 311 4.90 -0.27 -5.91
CA LEU A 311 3.75 -0.99 -5.38
C LEU A 311 3.58 -0.70 -3.88
N GLN A 312 4.67 -0.77 -3.12
CA GLN A 312 4.67 -0.46 -1.70
C GLN A 312 4.25 1.00 -1.42
N ALA A 313 4.78 1.97 -2.15
CA ALA A 313 4.39 3.37 -2.03
C ALA A 313 2.89 3.59 -2.26
N THR A 314 2.34 2.96 -3.31
CA THR A 314 0.91 3.04 -3.63
C THR A 314 0.06 2.41 -2.52
N GLU A 315 0.48 1.26 -1.98
CA GLU A 315 -0.21 0.57 -0.90
C GLU A 315 -0.26 1.41 0.39
N LEU A 316 0.83 2.08 0.75
CA LEU A 316 0.91 2.94 1.93
C LEU A 316 0.03 4.20 1.80
N ALA A 317 0.04 4.85 0.63
CA ALA A 317 -0.84 5.99 0.35
C ALA A 317 -2.33 5.59 0.40
N VAL A 318 -2.68 4.46 -0.20
CA VAL A 318 -4.06 3.93 -0.18
C VAL A 318 -4.48 3.56 1.25
N ALA A 319 -3.60 2.95 2.04
CA ALA A 319 -3.88 2.65 3.44
C ALA A 319 -4.17 3.93 4.25
N GLY A 320 -3.40 5.00 4.05
CA GLY A 320 -3.63 6.30 4.69
C GLY A 320 -4.94 6.99 4.25
N ALA A 321 -5.34 6.81 2.98
CA ALA A 321 -6.55 7.44 2.43
C ALA A 321 -7.86 6.69 2.76
N THR A 322 -7.80 5.39 3.02
CA THR A 322 -9.02 4.57 3.19
C THR A 322 -9.91 5.00 4.37
N PRO A 323 -9.38 5.35 5.56
CA PRO A 323 -10.20 5.87 6.66
C PRO A 323 -10.95 7.17 6.35
N LEU A 324 -10.42 8.01 5.44
CA LEU A 324 -11.10 9.23 4.99
C LEU A 324 -12.43 8.91 4.31
N MET A 325 -12.48 7.82 3.54
CA MET A 325 -13.71 7.36 2.89
C MET A 325 -14.70 6.80 3.91
N ALA A 326 -14.24 6.15 4.98
CA ALA A 326 -15.11 5.72 6.08
C ALA A 326 -15.71 6.93 6.82
N LEU A 327 -14.91 7.97 7.09
CA LEU A 327 -15.38 9.22 7.68
C LEU A 327 -16.43 9.92 6.81
N ALA A 328 -16.24 9.93 5.48
CA ALA A 328 -17.19 10.53 4.55
C ALA A 328 -18.51 9.76 4.39
N THR A 329 -18.57 8.51 4.89
CA THR A 329 -19.73 7.62 4.76
C THR A 329 -20.45 7.36 6.08
N LYS A 330 -20.05 8.06 7.15
CA LYS A 330 -20.64 7.92 8.49
C LYS A 330 -22.09 8.39 8.55
N ASP A 331 -22.50 9.29 7.66
CA ASP A 331 -23.86 9.80 7.58
C ASP A 331 -24.71 8.89 6.66
N PRO A 332 -25.65 8.11 7.20
CA PRO A 332 -26.46 7.16 6.44
C PRO A 332 -27.42 7.87 5.46
N PRO A 333 -27.79 7.23 4.33
CA PRO A 333 -27.66 5.80 4.02
C PRO A 333 -26.39 5.39 3.24
N PHE A 334 -25.36 6.23 3.17
CA PHE A 334 -24.35 6.14 2.11
C PHE A 334 -23.11 5.31 2.46
N LEU A 335 -23.22 3.99 2.57
CA LEU A 335 -22.04 3.08 2.62
C LEU A 335 -21.43 2.79 1.24
N TRP A 336 -22.16 3.13 0.16
CA TRP A 336 -21.76 2.82 -1.21
C TRP A 336 -20.43 3.48 -1.65
N PRO A 337 -20.04 4.70 -1.22
CA PRO A 337 -18.75 5.29 -1.64
C PRO A 337 -17.56 4.49 -1.11
N LEU A 338 -17.64 4.01 0.14
CA LEU A 338 -16.62 3.14 0.73
C LEU A 338 -16.56 1.80 0.00
N GLY A 339 -17.72 1.21 -0.33
CA GLY A 339 -17.79 0.00 -1.15
C GLY A 339 -17.14 0.17 -2.52
N LEU A 340 -17.45 1.24 -3.25
CA LEU A 340 -16.84 1.56 -4.54
C LEU A 340 -15.34 1.81 -4.43
N TRP A 341 -14.89 2.52 -3.38
CA TRP A 341 -13.47 2.75 -3.12
C TRP A 341 -12.71 1.43 -2.92
N LEU A 342 -13.24 0.52 -2.09
CA LEU A 342 -12.64 -0.80 -1.87
C LEU A 342 -12.61 -1.64 -3.14
N VAL A 343 -13.67 -1.59 -3.94
CA VAL A 343 -13.74 -2.24 -5.26
C VAL A 343 -12.70 -1.64 -6.21
N ALA A 344 -12.58 -0.31 -6.27
CA ALA A 344 -11.61 0.39 -7.10
C ALA A 344 -10.16 0.03 -6.70
N ILE A 345 -9.86 -0.05 -5.39
CA ILE A 345 -8.55 -0.52 -4.91
C ILE A 345 -8.30 -1.96 -5.33
N ALA A 346 -9.29 -2.85 -5.19
CA ALA A 346 -9.16 -4.26 -5.57
C ALA A 346 -8.92 -4.43 -7.09
N LEU A 347 -9.63 -3.65 -7.91
CA LEU A 347 -9.45 -3.60 -9.36
C LEU A 347 -8.08 -3.02 -9.72
N ALA A 348 -7.68 -1.88 -9.16
CA ALA A 348 -6.36 -1.29 -9.39
C ALA A 348 -5.23 -2.26 -9.01
N GLY A 349 -5.31 -2.88 -7.84
CA GLY A 349 -4.33 -3.88 -7.41
C GLY A 349 -4.24 -5.08 -8.37
N ARG A 350 -5.36 -5.51 -8.96
CA ARG A 350 -5.39 -6.65 -9.90
C ARG A 350 -4.97 -6.29 -11.32
N PHE A 351 -5.32 -5.11 -11.82
CA PHE A 351 -5.22 -4.76 -13.23
C PHE A 351 -4.10 -3.78 -13.58
N THR A 352 -3.67 -2.89 -12.67
CA THR A 352 -2.61 -1.92 -12.96
C THR A 352 -1.30 -2.31 -12.29
N VAL A 353 -1.27 -2.50 -10.97
CA VAL A 353 0.00 -2.53 -10.25
C VAL A 353 0.77 -3.87 -10.40
N ARG A 354 0.07 -5.01 -10.31
CA ARG A 354 0.68 -6.35 -10.46
C ARG A 354 1.26 -6.66 -11.85
N PRO A 355 0.57 -6.36 -12.98
CA PRO A 355 1.14 -6.62 -14.30
C PRO A 355 2.28 -5.65 -14.64
N LEU A 356 2.21 -4.38 -14.25
CA LEU A 356 3.32 -3.43 -14.44
C LEU A 356 4.57 -3.85 -13.66
N ALA A 357 4.39 -4.34 -12.43
CA ALA A 357 5.51 -4.86 -11.65
C ALA A 357 6.22 -6.04 -12.32
N ARG A 358 5.47 -6.92 -13.00
CA ARG A 358 6.00 -8.07 -13.77
C ARG A 358 6.70 -7.65 -15.06
N LEU A 359 6.23 -6.59 -15.72
CA LEU A 359 6.86 -6.08 -16.94
C LEU A 359 8.17 -5.35 -16.63
N ALA A 360 8.20 -4.55 -15.56
CA ALA A 360 9.41 -3.85 -15.12
C ALA A 360 10.53 -4.82 -14.71
N THR A 361 10.21 -5.92 -14.00
CA THR A 361 11.20 -6.95 -13.63
C THR A 361 11.76 -7.67 -14.85
N ARG A 362 10.96 -7.89 -15.90
CA ARG A 362 11.45 -8.48 -17.15
C ARG A 362 12.38 -7.54 -17.91
N ALA A 363 12.08 -6.25 -17.92
CA ALA A 363 12.88 -5.25 -18.62
C ALA A 363 14.26 -5.05 -17.98
N THR A 364 14.35 -5.04 -16.64
CA THR A 364 15.64 -4.96 -15.93
C THR A 364 16.49 -6.20 -16.19
N LEU A 365 15.90 -7.39 -16.10
CA LEU A 365 16.59 -8.65 -16.43
C LEU A 365 17.08 -8.68 -17.87
N GLN A 366 16.28 -8.20 -18.84
CA GLN A 366 16.71 -8.11 -20.24
C GLN A 366 17.89 -7.15 -20.44
N ARG A 367 17.91 -6.00 -19.76
CA ARG A 367 19.04 -5.05 -19.82
C ARG A 367 20.32 -5.67 -19.26
N ASP A 368 20.24 -6.31 -18.10
CA ASP A 368 21.40 -6.95 -17.46
C ASP A 368 21.92 -8.16 -18.26
N LEU A 369 21.03 -8.84 -18.99
CA LEU A 369 21.40 -9.89 -19.93
C LEU A 369 22.12 -9.33 -21.16
N VAL A 370 21.61 -8.24 -21.76
CA VAL A 370 22.23 -7.59 -22.92
C VAL A 370 23.60 -7.00 -22.58
N VAL A 371 23.71 -6.30 -21.45
CA VAL A 371 24.99 -5.69 -21.00
C VAL A 371 26.06 -6.77 -20.87
N ALA A 372 25.77 -7.83 -20.13
CA ALA A 372 26.79 -8.83 -19.88
C ALA A 372 26.93 -9.90 -20.98
N ALA A 373 26.01 -9.98 -21.95
CA ALA A 373 26.29 -10.64 -23.23
C ALA A 373 27.28 -9.81 -24.08
N THR A 374 27.16 -8.48 -24.05
CA THR A 374 28.05 -7.55 -24.75
C THR A 374 29.46 -7.58 -24.15
N GLU A 375 29.59 -7.64 -22.83
CA GLU A 375 30.89 -7.77 -22.15
C GLU A 375 31.57 -9.12 -22.43
N ALA A 376 30.80 -10.21 -22.45
CA ALA A 376 31.33 -11.53 -22.80
C ALA A 376 31.85 -11.57 -24.25
N GLU A 377 31.13 -10.95 -25.19
CA GLU A 377 31.56 -10.86 -26.59
C GLU A 377 32.82 -10.00 -26.75
N ARG A 378 32.93 -8.88 -26.01
CA ARG A 378 34.15 -8.06 -25.97
C ARG A 378 35.36 -8.84 -25.46
N ALA A 379 35.19 -9.63 -24.41
CA ALA A 379 36.26 -10.44 -23.83
C ALA A 379 36.67 -11.63 -24.73
N ARG A 380 35.75 -12.10 -25.58
CA ARG A 380 36.03 -13.11 -26.62
C ARG A 380 36.79 -12.49 -27.79
N LEU A 381 36.32 -11.35 -28.32
CA LEU A 381 36.99 -10.64 -29.41
C LEU A 381 38.42 -10.23 -29.06
N ALA A 382 38.66 -9.77 -27.83
CA ALA A 382 40.00 -9.45 -27.36
C ALA A 382 40.93 -10.68 -27.34
N ALA A 383 40.39 -11.85 -27.02
CA ALA A 383 41.14 -13.11 -27.01
C ALA A 383 41.47 -13.58 -28.42
N ASP A 384 40.49 -13.59 -29.32
CA ASP A 384 40.67 -14.03 -30.71
C ASP A 384 41.71 -13.12 -31.44
N ILE A 385 41.67 -11.81 -31.20
CA ILE A 385 42.66 -10.87 -31.78
C ILE A 385 44.06 -11.08 -31.18
N HIS A 386 44.14 -11.36 -29.88
CA HIS A 386 45.42 -11.59 -29.22
C HIS A 386 46.07 -12.91 -29.64
N ASP A 387 45.27 -13.96 -29.82
CA ASP A 387 45.77 -15.29 -30.11
C ASP A 387 46.08 -15.46 -31.61
N ASP A 388 45.25 -14.98 -32.53
CA ASP A 388 45.50 -15.19 -33.97
C ASP A 388 46.29 -14.03 -34.58
N ALA A 389 45.78 -12.79 -34.47
CA ALA A 389 46.33 -11.66 -35.22
C ALA A 389 47.71 -11.22 -34.70
N LEU A 390 47.90 -11.14 -33.37
CA LEU A 390 49.20 -10.76 -32.80
C LEU A 390 50.27 -11.86 -32.99
N GLN A 391 49.89 -13.14 -32.99
CA GLN A 391 50.85 -14.22 -33.25
C GLN A 391 51.31 -14.23 -34.71
N GLU A 392 50.40 -14.09 -35.66
CA GLU A 392 50.74 -13.97 -37.09
C GLU A 392 51.62 -12.74 -37.36
N LEU A 393 51.28 -11.58 -36.76
CA LEU A 393 52.11 -10.37 -36.85
C LEU A 393 53.50 -10.58 -36.26
N THR A 394 53.61 -11.28 -35.14
CA THR A 394 54.92 -11.58 -34.52
C THR A 394 55.76 -12.48 -35.42
N LEU A 395 55.15 -13.48 -36.06
CA LEU A 395 55.83 -14.34 -37.04
C LEU A 395 56.25 -13.57 -38.30
N LEU A 396 55.40 -12.66 -38.78
CA LEU A 396 55.70 -11.78 -39.91
C LEU A 396 56.89 -10.88 -39.60
N VAL A 397 56.91 -10.23 -38.44
CA VAL A 397 58.04 -9.39 -37.99
C VAL A 397 59.33 -10.20 -37.98
N ARG A 398 59.33 -11.42 -37.42
CA ARG A 398 60.52 -12.29 -37.41
C ARG A 398 61.00 -12.69 -38.81
N ARG A 399 60.08 -12.92 -39.75
CA ARG A 399 60.44 -13.23 -41.15
C ARG A 399 61.06 -12.03 -41.87
N LEU A 400 60.52 -10.83 -41.65
CA LEU A 400 61.04 -9.59 -42.22
C LEU A 400 62.45 -9.25 -41.70
N GLU A 401 62.67 -9.49 -40.40
CA GLU A 401 64.01 -9.38 -39.80
C GLU A 401 65.00 -10.37 -40.41
N ALA A 402 64.58 -11.61 -40.64
CA ALA A 402 65.44 -12.63 -41.25
C ALA A 402 65.77 -12.34 -42.73
N SER A 403 64.91 -11.60 -43.44
CA SER A 403 65.17 -11.16 -44.83
C SER A 403 65.97 -9.86 -44.94
N GLY A 404 66.32 -9.21 -43.82
CA GLY A 404 67.03 -7.93 -43.79
C GLY A 404 66.15 -6.71 -44.10
N ASP A 405 64.81 -6.86 -44.07
CA ASP A 405 63.85 -5.77 -44.25
C ASP A 405 63.53 -5.14 -42.89
N THR A 406 64.41 -4.24 -42.46
CA THR A 406 64.29 -3.58 -41.16
C THR A 406 63.12 -2.61 -41.10
N GLU A 407 62.78 -1.97 -42.21
CA GLU A 407 61.67 -1.01 -42.29
C GLU A 407 60.32 -1.73 -42.18
N GLY A 408 60.13 -2.85 -42.89
CA GLY A 408 58.94 -3.69 -42.77
C GLY A 408 58.76 -4.26 -41.35
N ALA A 409 59.84 -4.68 -40.70
CA ALA A 409 59.80 -5.20 -39.33
C ALA A 409 59.39 -4.13 -38.30
N GLU A 410 59.82 -2.89 -38.46
CA GLU A 410 59.49 -1.77 -37.57
C GLU A 410 58.02 -1.33 -37.70
N ILE A 411 57.50 -1.33 -38.93
CA ILE A 411 56.06 -1.13 -39.19
C ILE A 411 55.24 -2.24 -38.53
N GLY A 412 55.65 -3.51 -38.67
CA GLY A 412 54.98 -4.65 -38.04
C GLY A 412 54.94 -4.57 -36.52
N ARG A 413 56.02 -4.12 -35.86
CA ARG A 413 56.05 -3.85 -34.41
C ARG A 413 55.06 -2.77 -34.00
N THR A 414 55.04 -1.66 -34.73
CA THR A 414 54.13 -0.54 -34.45
C THR A 414 52.67 -0.95 -34.55
N VAL A 415 52.33 -1.77 -35.55
CA VAL A 415 50.97 -2.33 -35.72
C VAL A 415 50.62 -3.29 -34.58
N ALA A 416 51.56 -4.16 -34.18
CA ALA A 416 51.36 -5.07 -33.07
C ALA A 416 51.17 -4.33 -31.73
N ASP A 417 51.90 -3.25 -31.48
CA ASP A 417 51.74 -2.44 -30.26
C ASP A 417 50.42 -1.69 -30.22
N ARG A 418 49.94 -1.18 -31.36
CA ARG A 418 48.60 -0.59 -31.46
C ARG A 418 47.49 -1.61 -31.23
N LEU A 419 47.62 -2.82 -31.79
CA LEU A 419 46.66 -3.91 -31.55
C LEU A 419 46.69 -4.38 -30.09
N ARG A 420 47.87 -4.45 -29.45
CA ARG A 420 47.99 -4.74 -28.01
C ARG A 420 47.30 -3.69 -27.14
N ALA A 421 47.45 -2.40 -27.47
CA ALA A 421 46.76 -1.33 -26.74
C ALA A 421 45.22 -1.48 -26.84
N ILE A 422 44.70 -1.75 -28.04
CA ILE A 422 43.25 -1.97 -28.26
C ILE A 422 42.76 -3.22 -27.53
N CYS A 423 43.55 -4.30 -27.47
CA CYS A 423 43.22 -5.52 -26.72
C CYS A 423 43.31 -5.33 -25.20
N GLY A 424 44.26 -4.50 -24.74
CA GLY A 424 44.43 -4.15 -23.32
C GLY A 424 43.21 -3.46 -22.74
N ASP A 425 42.61 -2.55 -23.50
CA ASP A 425 41.34 -1.87 -23.13
C ASP A 425 40.13 -2.82 -23.06
N LEU A 426 40.27 -4.07 -23.54
CA LEU A 426 39.23 -5.10 -23.55
C LEU A 426 39.48 -6.25 -22.54
N ARG A 427 40.55 -6.19 -21.72
CA ARG A 427 40.99 -7.29 -20.81
C ARG A 427 40.32 -7.22 -19.43
N LEU A 428 40.09 -8.39 -18.80
CA LEU A 428 39.33 -8.57 -17.56
C LEU A 428 40.19 -8.22 -16.31
N PRO A 429 40.00 -7.06 -15.64
CA PRO A 429 40.91 -6.60 -14.56
C PRO A 429 40.95 -7.53 -13.34
N ILE A 430 39.88 -8.30 -13.12
CA ILE A 430 39.74 -9.18 -11.95
C ILE A 430 40.75 -10.32 -11.92
N LEU A 431 41.17 -10.83 -13.09
CA LEU A 431 42.14 -11.92 -13.18
C LEU A 431 43.56 -11.42 -12.87
N ASP A 432 43.91 -10.24 -13.36
CA ASP A 432 45.25 -9.68 -13.19
C ASP A 432 45.48 -9.28 -11.71
N ASP A 433 44.50 -8.66 -11.07
CA ASP A 433 44.62 -8.19 -9.69
C ASP A 433 44.43 -9.32 -8.66
N LEU A 434 43.46 -10.22 -8.86
CA LEU A 434 43.00 -11.16 -7.82
C LEU A 434 43.27 -12.64 -8.13
N GLY A 435 43.61 -12.97 -9.38
CA GLY A 435 43.96 -14.32 -9.80
C GLY A 435 42.75 -15.19 -10.16
N VAL A 436 43.04 -16.45 -10.52
CA VAL A 436 42.03 -17.36 -11.11
C VAL A 436 40.86 -17.64 -10.18
N GLY A 437 41.10 -17.86 -8.89
CA GLY A 437 40.04 -18.23 -7.93
C GLY A 437 38.91 -17.19 -7.86
N PRO A 438 39.21 -15.91 -7.57
CA PRO A 438 38.22 -14.83 -7.61
C PRO A 438 37.59 -14.61 -8.99
N ALA A 439 38.34 -14.82 -10.07
CA ALA A 439 37.80 -14.78 -11.43
C ALA A 439 36.80 -15.92 -11.68
N LEU A 440 37.02 -17.11 -11.11
CA LEU A 440 36.10 -18.24 -11.17
C LEU A 440 34.85 -18.02 -10.32
N ASP A 441 34.95 -17.39 -9.14
CA ASP A 441 33.78 -16.98 -8.36
C ASP A 441 32.86 -16.09 -9.20
N TRP A 442 33.45 -15.09 -9.86
CA TRP A 442 32.73 -14.18 -10.75
C TRP A 442 32.08 -14.93 -11.92
N LEU A 443 32.83 -15.85 -12.55
CA LEU A 443 32.35 -16.64 -13.69
C LEU A 443 31.22 -17.59 -13.29
N VAL A 444 31.32 -18.28 -12.15
CA VAL A 444 30.29 -19.21 -11.65
C VAL A 444 28.99 -18.47 -11.32
N LEU A 445 29.07 -17.31 -10.66
CA LEU A 445 27.90 -16.48 -10.36
C LEU A 445 27.20 -15.95 -11.63
N ARG A 446 27.95 -15.83 -12.74
CA ARG A 446 27.38 -15.50 -14.05
C ARG A 446 26.73 -16.71 -14.72
N ILE A 447 27.38 -17.87 -14.64
CA ILE A 447 26.93 -19.11 -15.27
C ILE A 447 25.70 -19.70 -14.55
N GLU A 448 25.60 -19.59 -13.22
CA GLU A 448 24.44 -20.02 -12.44
C GLU A 448 23.13 -19.41 -12.96
N ARG A 449 23.18 -18.12 -13.34
CA ARG A 449 22.02 -17.40 -13.91
C ARG A 449 21.62 -17.89 -15.31
N LEU A 450 22.53 -18.52 -16.04
CA LEU A 450 22.33 -19.01 -17.42
C LEU A 450 22.00 -20.51 -17.47
N ALA A 451 22.51 -21.30 -16.51
CA ALA A 451 22.39 -22.76 -16.49
C ALA A 451 20.98 -23.26 -16.13
N GLY A 452 20.12 -22.41 -15.55
CA GLY A 452 18.76 -22.78 -15.17
C GLY A 452 18.67 -23.76 -13.99
N GLY A 453 19.75 -23.89 -13.22
CA GLY A 453 19.87 -24.78 -12.06
C GLY A 453 21.19 -24.56 -11.30
N GLU A 454 21.45 -25.39 -10.29
CA GLU A 454 22.58 -25.22 -9.36
C GLU A 454 23.95 -25.28 -10.05
N VAL A 455 24.80 -24.27 -9.77
CA VAL A 455 26.21 -24.25 -10.15
C VAL A 455 27.03 -23.96 -8.91
N ARG A 456 27.95 -24.86 -8.56
CA ARG A 456 28.70 -24.80 -7.31
C ARG A 456 30.20 -24.70 -7.59
N LEU A 457 30.88 -23.82 -6.88
CA LEU A 457 32.34 -23.71 -6.88
C LEU A 457 32.92 -24.19 -5.56
N GLU A 458 33.88 -25.10 -5.65
CA GLU A 458 34.68 -25.60 -4.54
C GLU A 458 36.13 -25.20 -4.81
N ARG A 459 36.61 -24.16 -4.11
CA ARG A 459 37.95 -23.60 -4.36
C ARG A 459 38.88 -23.64 -3.14
N SER A 460 40.18 -23.77 -3.42
CA SER A 460 41.29 -23.66 -2.47
C SER A 460 42.45 -22.93 -3.15
N ASP A 461 42.80 -21.73 -2.69
CA ASP A 461 43.70 -20.82 -3.40
C ASP A 461 44.97 -20.53 -2.59
N ASP A 462 45.87 -21.51 -2.51
CA ASP A 462 47.03 -21.44 -1.61
C ASP A 462 48.28 -20.80 -2.25
N ALA A 463 48.25 -20.47 -3.55
CA ALA A 463 49.36 -19.83 -4.27
C ALA A 463 48.91 -19.06 -5.53
N ARG A 464 49.71 -18.06 -5.93
CA ARG A 464 49.64 -17.36 -7.24
C ARG A 464 50.71 -17.91 -8.18
N HIS A 465 50.40 -17.92 -9.47
CA HIS A 465 51.26 -18.46 -10.52
C HIS A 465 51.51 -17.41 -11.61
N ASN A 466 52.29 -17.78 -12.64
CA ASN A 466 52.53 -16.91 -13.78
C ASN A 466 51.18 -16.48 -14.41
N PRO A 467 50.95 -15.18 -14.67
CA PRO A 467 49.73 -14.68 -15.29
C PRO A 467 49.30 -15.43 -16.57
N ASP A 468 50.25 -15.90 -17.37
CA ASP A 468 49.95 -16.66 -18.60
C ASP A 468 49.34 -18.04 -18.28
N VAL A 469 49.81 -18.67 -17.19
CA VAL A 469 49.26 -19.93 -16.67
C VAL A 469 47.86 -19.70 -16.10
N GLU A 470 47.71 -18.65 -15.30
CA GLU A 470 46.43 -18.26 -14.71
C GLU A 470 45.37 -17.95 -15.77
N LEU A 471 45.76 -17.23 -16.82
CA LEU A 471 44.90 -16.91 -17.96
C LEU A 471 44.51 -18.16 -18.75
N ALA A 472 45.45 -19.05 -19.05
CA ALA A 472 45.15 -20.29 -19.76
C ALA A 472 44.13 -21.14 -18.99
N ILE A 473 44.29 -21.28 -17.67
CA ILE A 473 43.36 -22.03 -16.81
C ILE A 473 41.98 -21.38 -16.77
N PHE A 474 41.93 -20.06 -16.62
CA PHE A 474 40.67 -19.31 -16.65
C PHE A 474 39.93 -19.49 -17.98
N ARG A 475 40.65 -19.48 -19.11
CA ARG A 475 40.06 -19.68 -20.44
C ARG A 475 39.55 -21.10 -20.65
N VAL A 476 40.26 -22.10 -20.15
CA VAL A 476 39.77 -23.49 -20.15
C VAL A 476 38.50 -23.60 -19.30
N ALA A 477 38.46 -22.97 -18.12
CA ALA A 477 37.26 -22.96 -17.28
C ALA A 477 36.07 -22.27 -17.96
N GLN A 478 36.32 -21.15 -18.65
CA GLN A 478 35.30 -20.40 -19.39
C GLN A 478 34.66 -21.25 -20.48
N GLU A 479 35.48 -21.89 -21.31
CA GLU A 479 35.01 -22.74 -22.40
C GLU A 479 34.31 -24.00 -21.89
N ALA A 480 34.84 -24.63 -20.84
CA ALA A 480 34.22 -25.79 -20.21
C ALA A 480 32.84 -25.46 -19.60
N LEU A 481 32.71 -24.33 -18.89
CA LEU A 481 31.42 -23.89 -18.33
C LEU A 481 30.42 -23.48 -19.42
N ALA A 482 30.88 -22.82 -20.49
CA ALA A 482 30.03 -22.50 -21.63
C ALA A 482 29.49 -23.77 -22.30
N ASN A 483 30.35 -24.80 -22.45
CA ASN A 483 29.95 -26.10 -22.96
C ASN A 483 28.97 -26.81 -22.02
N ALA A 484 29.16 -26.75 -20.71
CA ALA A 484 28.24 -27.29 -19.72
C ALA A 484 26.84 -26.63 -19.79
N VAL A 485 26.77 -25.32 -20.03
CA VAL A 485 25.48 -24.61 -20.22
C VAL A 485 24.82 -24.98 -21.54
N LYS A 486 25.61 -25.08 -22.63
CA LYS A 486 25.07 -25.30 -23.98
C LYS A 486 24.70 -26.76 -24.26
N HIS A 487 25.45 -27.70 -23.70
CA HIS A 487 25.38 -29.13 -24.01
C HIS A 487 25.13 -30.00 -22.78
N GLY A 488 25.49 -29.52 -21.59
CA GLY A 488 25.29 -30.21 -20.32
C GLY A 488 23.92 -29.90 -19.68
N ARG A 489 23.81 -30.24 -18.40
CA ARG A 489 22.68 -29.87 -17.53
C ARG A 489 23.15 -29.66 -16.08
N PRO A 490 22.47 -28.83 -15.28
CA PRO A 490 22.69 -28.78 -13.84
C PRO A 490 22.40 -30.11 -13.13
N PRO A 491 23.04 -30.39 -11.97
CA PRO A 491 24.01 -29.53 -11.31
C PRO A 491 25.36 -29.45 -12.05
N ILE A 492 26.00 -28.29 -12.02
CA ILE A 492 27.38 -28.10 -12.53
C ILE A 492 28.30 -27.87 -11.33
N VAL A 493 29.38 -28.64 -11.23
CA VAL A 493 30.33 -28.55 -10.12
C VAL A 493 31.69 -28.16 -10.66
N VAL A 494 32.23 -27.05 -10.13
CA VAL A 494 33.58 -26.57 -10.43
C VAL A 494 34.46 -26.81 -9.22
N ARG A 495 35.53 -27.57 -9.39
CA ARG A 495 36.54 -27.84 -8.37
C ARG A 495 37.86 -27.21 -8.79
N TYR A 496 38.32 -26.23 -8.04
CA TYR A 496 39.57 -25.52 -8.30
C TYR A 496 40.51 -25.64 -7.10
N ARG A 497 41.77 -25.95 -7.36
CA ARG A 497 42.81 -25.98 -6.32
C ARG A 497 44.10 -25.42 -6.89
N SER A 498 44.62 -24.40 -6.24
CA SER A 498 45.94 -23.81 -6.50
C SER A 498 46.84 -24.04 -5.31
N THR A 499 48.03 -24.59 -5.53
CA THR A 499 49.06 -24.83 -4.51
C THR A 499 50.42 -24.47 -5.07
N PRO A 500 51.47 -24.29 -4.25
CA PRO A 500 52.82 -24.06 -4.77
C PRO A 500 53.34 -25.18 -5.71
N SER A 501 52.76 -26.39 -5.62
CA SER A 501 53.09 -27.53 -6.47
C SER A 501 52.30 -27.59 -7.79
N GLY A 502 51.40 -26.65 -8.05
CA GLY A 502 50.61 -26.61 -9.28
C GLY A 502 49.13 -26.28 -9.07
N ILE A 503 48.39 -26.33 -10.18
CA ILE A 503 46.96 -26.00 -10.24
C ILE A 503 46.18 -27.20 -10.81
N SER A 504 45.05 -27.53 -10.19
CA SER A 504 44.07 -28.48 -10.72
C SER A 504 42.70 -27.82 -10.86
N LEU A 505 42.08 -28.00 -12.01
CA LEU A 505 40.72 -27.56 -12.31
C LEU A 505 39.91 -28.78 -12.77
N ALA A 506 38.71 -28.97 -12.22
CA ALA A 506 37.75 -29.96 -12.70
C ALA A 506 36.36 -29.36 -12.81
N ILE A 507 35.66 -29.62 -13.91
CA ILE A 507 34.29 -29.16 -14.15
C ILE A 507 33.45 -30.36 -14.57
N ASP A 508 32.38 -30.60 -13.82
CA ASP A 508 31.42 -31.68 -14.07
C ASP A 508 30.04 -31.11 -14.40
N ASP A 509 29.37 -31.67 -15.40
CA ASP A 509 27.95 -31.45 -15.66
C ASP A 509 27.14 -32.75 -15.49
N ALA A 510 25.81 -32.65 -15.46
CA ALA A 510 24.88 -33.79 -15.36
C ALA A 510 24.08 -34.04 -16.66
N GLY A 511 24.63 -33.64 -17.80
CA GLY A 511 24.01 -33.76 -19.11
C GLY A 511 24.16 -35.13 -19.78
N PRO A 512 23.90 -35.23 -21.10
CA PRO A 512 24.03 -36.47 -21.87
C PRO A 512 25.50 -36.91 -22.08
N GLY A 513 26.47 -36.06 -21.74
CA GLY A 513 27.90 -36.31 -21.90
C GLY A 513 28.38 -36.30 -23.36
N ILE A 514 29.68 -36.46 -23.53
CA ILE A 514 30.33 -36.56 -24.85
C ILE A 514 30.17 -38.00 -25.40
N ALA A 515 30.02 -38.13 -26.72
CA ALA A 515 29.88 -39.43 -27.41
C ALA A 515 31.22 -40.19 -27.48
N ASP A 516 31.18 -41.53 -27.46
CA ASP A 516 32.37 -42.40 -27.31
C ASP A 516 33.36 -42.36 -28.49
N ASP A 517 33.00 -41.69 -29.59
CA ASP A 517 33.77 -41.50 -30.82
C ASP A 517 34.46 -40.11 -30.92
N ALA A 518 34.54 -39.38 -29.80
CA ALA A 518 34.94 -37.97 -29.76
C ALA A 518 36.44 -37.65 -29.93
N PRO A 519 37.44 -38.48 -29.56
CA PRO A 519 38.84 -38.06 -29.68
C PRO A 519 39.35 -38.05 -31.14
N GLU A 520 38.88 -38.96 -32.00
CA GLU A 520 39.38 -39.11 -33.39
C GLU A 520 38.61 -38.26 -34.43
N SER A 521 37.49 -37.63 -34.05
CA SER A 521 36.60 -36.90 -34.97
C SER A 521 36.63 -35.36 -34.80
N ALA A 522 37.59 -34.83 -34.02
CA ALA A 522 37.74 -33.41 -33.73
C ALA A 522 37.95 -32.55 -34.98
N GLU A 523 38.63 -33.07 -36.01
CA GLU A 523 38.93 -32.31 -37.25
C GLU A 523 37.71 -32.10 -38.17
N ARG A 524 36.62 -32.89 -38.03
CA ARG A 524 35.51 -32.90 -39.01
C ARG A 524 34.18 -32.35 -38.50
N SER A 525 34.07 -31.97 -37.23
CA SER A 525 32.76 -31.68 -36.61
C SER A 525 32.66 -30.34 -35.87
N GLY A 526 33.33 -29.26 -36.30
CA GLY A 526 33.04 -27.91 -35.79
C GLY A 526 33.17 -27.72 -34.26
N ARG A 527 33.95 -28.59 -33.59
CA ARG A 527 34.19 -28.55 -32.13
C ARG A 527 35.44 -27.74 -31.79
N PHE A 528 35.52 -26.51 -32.29
CA PHE A 528 36.65 -25.60 -32.05
C PHE A 528 36.92 -25.39 -30.55
N GLY A 529 35.90 -25.45 -29.69
CA GLY A 529 36.04 -25.30 -28.24
C GLY A 529 36.96 -26.33 -27.57
N LEU A 530 36.83 -27.62 -27.92
CA LEU A 530 37.68 -28.68 -27.33
C LEU A 530 39.14 -28.56 -27.81
N LEU A 531 39.33 -28.24 -29.10
CA LEU A 531 40.65 -28.01 -29.69
C LEU A 531 41.35 -26.82 -29.03
N ASN A 532 40.63 -25.71 -28.84
CA ASN A 532 41.16 -24.51 -28.19
C ASN A 532 41.54 -24.79 -26.73
N MET A 533 40.75 -25.57 -25.99
CA MET A 533 41.13 -25.98 -24.63
C MET A 533 42.39 -26.83 -24.63
N ALA A 534 42.54 -27.77 -25.56
CA ALA A 534 43.72 -28.62 -25.67
C ALA A 534 44.99 -27.81 -26.01
N GLN A 535 44.91 -26.91 -26.99
CA GLN A 535 46.02 -26.02 -27.37
C GLN A 535 46.44 -25.10 -26.21
N ARG A 536 45.48 -24.55 -25.46
CA ARG A 536 45.77 -23.70 -24.29
C ARG A 536 46.42 -24.49 -23.15
N ALA A 537 45.98 -25.73 -22.92
CA ALA A 537 46.62 -26.61 -21.94
C ALA A 537 48.05 -26.98 -22.37
N GLU A 538 48.27 -27.30 -23.64
CA GLU A 538 49.58 -27.61 -24.19
C GLU A 538 50.55 -26.42 -24.10
N ALA A 539 50.08 -25.20 -24.38
CA ALA A 539 50.88 -23.97 -24.33
C ALA A 539 51.51 -23.72 -22.94
N ILE A 540 50.85 -24.17 -21.86
CA ILE A 540 51.36 -24.06 -20.49
C ILE A 540 51.99 -25.36 -19.97
N GLY A 541 52.01 -26.42 -20.79
CA GLY A 541 52.48 -27.75 -20.39
C GLY A 541 51.56 -28.47 -19.39
N ALA A 542 50.26 -28.13 -19.39
CA ALA A 542 49.25 -28.80 -18.58
C ALA A 542 48.69 -30.04 -19.28
N ILE A 543 48.14 -30.96 -18.48
CA ILE A 543 47.44 -32.15 -18.96
C ILE A 543 45.94 -31.85 -18.91
N LEU A 544 45.27 -31.94 -20.05
CA LEU A 544 43.82 -31.83 -20.17
C LEU A 544 43.21 -33.21 -20.44
N ASP A 545 42.25 -33.62 -19.61
CA ASP A 545 41.44 -34.82 -19.78
C ASP A 545 39.97 -34.43 -19.93
N VAL A 546 39.36 -34.83 -21.04
CA VAL A 546 37.93 -34.57 -21.32
C VAL A 546 37.27 -35.90 -21.61
N LYS A 547 36.34 -36.31 -20.75
CA LYS A 547 35.68 -37.60 -20.85
C LYS A 547 34.21 -37.55 -20.43
N ARG A 548 33.46 -38.56 -20.83
CA ARG A 548 32.14 -38.81 -20.27
C ARG A 548 32.27 -39.19 -18.79
N TRP A 549 31.47 -38.55 -17.94
CA TRP A 549 31.50 -38.81 -16.52
C TRP A 549 30.70 -40.08 -16.18
N PRO A 550 31.21 -40.99 -15.32
CA PRO A 550 30.53 -42.25 -15.01
C PRO A 550 29.13 -42.08 -14.41
N ALA A 551 28.87 -40.97 -13.74
CA ALA A 551 27.57 -40.64 -13.15
C ALA A 551 26.59 -39.96 -14.13
N GLY A 552 26.97 -39.81 -15.41
CA GLY A 552 26.27 -39.01 -16.41
C GLY A 552 26.92 -37.63 -16.58
N GLY A 553 26.89 -37.09 -17.81
CA GLY A 553 27.46 -35.79 -18.16
C GLY A 553 28.91 -35.82 -18.66
N THR A 554 29.54 -34.65 -18.68
CA THR A 554 30.93 -34.45 -19.12
C THR A 554 31.80 -34.07 -17.95
N HIS A 555 33.02 -34.61 -17.93
CA HIS A 555 34.08 -34.24 -17.01
C HIS A 555 35.24 -33.63 -17.78
N VAL A 556 35.58 -32.40 -17.44
CA VAL A 556 36.77 -31.70 -17.93
C VAL A 556 37.72 -31.52 -16.77
N ALA A 557 38.90 -32.10 -16.84
CA ALA A 557 39.95 -31.93 -15.84
C ALA A 557 41.23 -31.38 -16.49
N LEU A 558 41.84 -30.39 -15.83
CA LEU A 558 43.12 -29.82 -16.21
C LEU A 558 44.06 -29.85 -15.00
N GLU A 559 45.26 -30.40 -15.20
CA GLU A 559 46.33 -30.40 -14.21
C GLU A 559 47.59 -29.72 -14.76
N TRP A 560 48.09 -28.73 -14.04
CA TRP A 560 49.34 -28.03 -14.35
C TRP A 560 50.31 -28.15 -13.17
N ARG A 561 51.59 -28.40 -13.46
CA ARG A 561 52.67 -28.44 -12.46
C ARG A 561 53.82 -27.52 -12.91
N PRO A 562 54.40 -26.72 -12.01
CA PRO A 562 55.61 -25.95 -12.30
C PRO A 562 56.77 -26.91 -12.60
N ARG A 563 57.58 -26.57 -13.61
CA ARG A 563 58.77 -27.33 -14.00
C ARG A 563 59.98 -26.98 -13.16
#